data_AF-A0A9Q0GFY8-F1
#
_entry.id   AF-A0A9Q0GFY8-F1
#
_cell.length_a   1.000
_cell.length_b   1.000
_cell.length_c   1.000
_cell.angle_alpha   90.00
_cell.angle_beta   90.00
_cell.angle_gamma   90.00
#
_symmetry.space_group_name_H-M   'P 1'
#
loop_
_entity.id
_entity.type
_entity.pdbx_description
1 polymer ?
#
loop_
_entity_poly.entity_id
_entity_poly.type
_entity_poly.pdbx_seq_one_letter_code
_entity_poly.pdbx_strand_id
1 'polypeptide(L)'
;MRGLQLQQLLIKKKAHTQLNLVSRLVFSSWSLLPSSSSSSSSSSAAAAYTTTTAATLTPSSSSSSHLLSSSPVRQCHNPFSLASSSNPWLAAIQLRGLKVNASELREGNFIEKSGKTFEVVKAEHKQKGRGGAMINVELRDVDSGNKQNFRFGTQESVEKVFVEDKTYTCLYTERGTVYLMDFEKFEELEVPQELFGKDAVYLQEQMKVKLQVYDGRPLSGSVPKHVTCCIKEMQINLKGATVTPRYTKALLDNGLTVEVPGYLEPGERVVVDTKDGKYHRRAD
;
A
#
# COMPACT_ATOMS: atom_id res chain seq x y z
N MET A 1 -8.95 53.44 47.03
CA MET A 1 -8.13 53.48 45.80
C MET A 1 -6.70 52.92 45.95
N ARG A 2 -6.01 53.02 47.09
CA ARG A 2 -4.61 52.54 47.23
C ARG A 2 -4.43 51.04 47.57
N GLY A 3 -5.47 50.37 48.09
CA GLY A 3 -5.39 48.95 48.49
C GLY A 3 -5.37 47.95 47.32
N LEU A 4 -6.08 48.25 46.22
CA LEU A 4 -6.13 47.38 45.04
C LEU A 4 -4.85 47.42 44.21
N GLN A 5 -4.12 48.55 44.20
CA GLN A 5 -2.83 48.66 43.53
C GLN A 5 -1.74 47.82 44.22
N LEU A 6 -1.77 47.73 45.56
CA LEU A 6 -0.81 46.90 46.31
C LEU A 6 -1.03 45.41 46.09
N GLN A 7 -2.29 44.95 45.96
CA GLN A 7 -2.56 43.55 45.62
C GLN A 7 -2.13 43.18 44.20
N GLN A 8 -2.35 44.06 43.21
CA GLN A 8 -1.89 43.79 41.83
C GLN A 8 -0.36 43.75 41.72
N LEU A 9 0.37 44.54 42.53
CA LEU A 9 1.83 44.56 42.53
C LEU A 9 2.42 43.30 43.22
N LEU A 10 1.73 42.77 44.24
CA LEU A 10 2.10 41.52 44.91
C LEU A 10 1.91 40.29 44.00
N ILE A 11 0.82 40.27 43.23
CA ILE A 11 0.52 39.20 42.27
C ILE A 11 1.54 39.20 41.11
N LYS A 12 1.92 40.38 40.59
CA LYS A 12 2.97 40.49 39.56
C LYS A 12 4.35 40.05 40.04
N LYS A 13 4.73 40.33 41.29
CA LYS A 13 6.01 39.85 41.85
C LYS A 13 6.05 38.33 42.02
N LYS A 14 4.93 37.69 42.39
CA LYS A 14 4.85 36.23 42.58
C LYS A 14 4.90 35.45 41.26
N ALA A 15 4.43 36.04 40.15
CA ALA A 15 4.53 35.45 38.81
C ALA A 15 5.96 35.47 38.26
N HIS A 16 6.77 36.48 38.58
CA HIS A 16 8.13 36.59 38.07
C HIS A 16 9.12 35.62 38.74
N THR A 17 8.88 35.21 39.99
CA THR A 17 9.74 34.26 40.71
C THR A 17 9.56 32.82 40.24
N GLN A 18 8.39 32.45 39.71
CA GLN A 18 8.11 31.10 39.22
C GLN A 18 8.66 30.81 37.82
N LEU A 19 8.91 31.85 37.00
CA LEU A 19 9.53 31.67 35.68
C LEU A 19 11.03 31.36 35.74
N ASN A 20 11.72 31.66 36.85
CA ASN A 20 13.15 31.41 37.01
C ASN A 20 13.49 30.05 37.65
N LEU A 21 12.50 29.32 38.17
CA LEU A 21 12.73 27.99 38.76
C LEU A 21 12.57 26.85 37.73
N VAL A 22 11.77 27.05 36.68
CA VAL A 22 11.51 26.03 35.65
C VAL A 22 12.56 26.02 34.53
N SER A 23 13.30 27.11 34.32
CA SER A 23 14.36 27.18 33.30
C SER A 23 15.68 26.50 33.67
N ARG A 24 15.86 26.08 34.94
CA ARG A 24 17.08 25.37 35.41
C ARG A 24 16.98 23.84 35.40
N LEU A 25 15.84 23.26 35.05
CA LEU A 25 15.62 21.80 35.06
C LEU A 25 15.51 21.15 33.68
N VAL A 26 15.62 21.92 32.58
CA VAL A 26 15.52 21.38 31.19
C VAL A 26 16.88 21.26 30.49
N PHE A 27 17.99 21.61 31.15
CA PHE A 27 19.33 21.64 30.53
C PHE A 27 20.26 20.43 30.82
N SER A 28 19.73 19.29 31.29
CA SER A 28 20.58 18.12 31.65
C SER A 28 20.21 16.79 30.98
N SER A 29 19.50 16.78 29.86
CA SER A 29 19.27 15.53 29.12
C SER A 29 19.27 15.75 27.60
N TRP A 30 20.41 16.19 27.08
CA TRP A 30 20.69 16.15 25.66
C TRP A 30 22.15 15.78 25.44
N SER A 31 22.42 14.48 25.49
CA SER A 31 23.62 13.91 24.88
C SER A 31 23.42 12.41 24.73
N LEU A 32 23.28 11.98 23.47
CA LEU A 32 23.97 10.85 22.83
C LEU A 32 23.11 10.31 21.66
N LEU A 33 23.39 10.81 20.44
CA LEU A 33 23.16 10.08 19.19
C LEU A 33 24.39 9.19 18.92
N PRO A 34 24.23 7.95 18.43
CA PRO A 34 25.33 7.22 17.82
C PRO A 34 25.37 7.46 16.31
N SER A 35 26.51 7.95 15.83
CA SER A 35 26.94 7.94 14.44
C SER A 35 27.55 6.58 14.09
N SER A 36 26.99 5.86 13.12
CA SER A 36 27.60 4.66 12.54
C SER A 36 28.29 5.00 11.21
N SER A 37 29.62 5.00 11.24
CA SER A 37 30.50 5.09 10.08
C SER A 37 31.04 3.70 9.73
N SER A 38 31.06 3.44 8.43
CA SER A 38 31.71 2.33 7.74
C SER A 38 33.21 2.18 8.04
N SER A 39 33.70 0.95 8.19
CA SER A 39 35.06 0.57 7.74
C SER A 39 35.24 -0.96 7.66
N SER A 40 35.76 -1.38 6.51
CA SER A 40 36.34 -2.66 6.13
C SER A 40 37.51 -3.14 7.01
N SER A 41 37.70 -4.45 7.16
CA SER A 41 38.98 -5.17 6.89
C SER A 41 38.97 -6.65 7.31
N SER A 42 39.22 -7.49 6.31
CA SER A 42 40.09 -8.68 6.22
C SER A 42 40.61 -9.45 7.45
N SER A 43 40.79 -10.76 7.20
CA SER A 43 41.82 -11.71 7.71
C SER A 43 41.70 -12.15 9.19
N SER A 44 42.05 -13.35 9.62
CA SER A 44 42.41 -14.66 9.03
C SER A 44 42.75 -15.57 10.21
N ALA A 45 42.57 -16.88 10.03
CA ALA A 45 43.33 -17.98 10.65
C ALA A 45 42.97 -18.52 12.05
N ALA A 46 43.23 -19.83 12.13
CA ALA A 46 43.43 -20.74 13.27
C ALA A 46 42.15 -21.16 14.01
N ALA A 47 41.68 -22.42 13.97
CA ALA A 47 42.29 -23.76 14.15
C ALA A 47 41.67 -24.37 15.43
N ALA A 48 40.86 -25.43 15.30
CA ALA A 48 40.67 -26.41 16.38
C ALA A 48 39.86 -27.67 15.98
N TYR A 49 40.59 -28.71 15.56
CA TYR A 49 40.53 -30.13 15.96
C TYR A 49 39.21 -30.86 16.29
N THR A 50 39.02 -32.00 15.58
CA THR A 50 38.56 -33.35 16.00
C THR A 50 37.12 -33.49 16.56
N THR A 51 36.30 -34.49 16.24
CA THR A 51 36.55 -35.94 16.14
C THR A 51 35.33 -36.65 15.52
N THR A 52 35.59 -37.59 14.61
CA THR A 52 34.97 -38.93 14.47
C THR A 52 33.47 -39.12 14.71
N THR A 53 32.73 -39.55 13.69
CA THR A 53 32.22 -40.95 13.63
C THR A 53 31.72 -41.30 12.22
N ALA A 54 32.13 -42.48 11.78
CA ALA A 54 31.83 -43.10 10.49
C ALA A 54 30.62 -44.02 10.59
N ALA A 55 29.88 -44.20 9.49
CA ALA A 55 29.31 -45.48 9.05
C ALA A 55 28.77 -45.31 7.62
N THR A 56 29.45 -45.80 6.58
CA THR A 56 29.46 -47.17 6.00
C THR A 56 28.61 -47.24 4.73
N LEU A 57 29.31 -47.51 3.65
CA LEU A 57 28.85 -47.72 2.27
C LEU A 57 28.03 -49.01 2.14
N THR A 58 27.18 -49.12 1.12
CA THR A 58 27.33 -50.16 0.06
C THR A 58 26.23 -50.03 -1.02
N PRO A 59 26.59 -50.21 -2.30
CA PRO A 59 25.66 -50.37 -3.43
C PRO A 59 25.55 -51.86 -3.82
N SER A 60 24.49 -52.28 -4.50
CA SER A 60 24.54 -53.40 -5.47
C SER A 60 23.23 -53.59 -6.23
N SER A 61 23.40 -54.20 -7.39
CA SER A 61 22.54 -54.30 -8.56
C SER A 61 21.87 -55.68 -8.71
N SER A 62 20.84 -55.69 -9.56
CA SER A 62 20.52 -56.66 -10.64
C SER A 62 19.77 -58.00 -10.37
N SER A 63 18.88 -58.31 -11.34
CA SER A 63 18.49 -59.64 -11.89
C SER A 63 17.37 -60.41 -11.15
N SER A 64 16.39 -61.15 -11.73
CA SER A 64 15.93 -61.46 -13.10
C SER A 64 14.60 -62.27 -13.05
N SER A 65 13.78 -62.13 -14.11
CA SER A 65 12.85 -63.07 -14.84
C SER A 65 11.99 -64.18 -14.17
N HIS A 66 10.80 -64.45 -14.75
CA HIS A 66 10.18 -65.73 -15.21
C HIS A 66 8.64 -65.51 -15.39
N LEU A 67 8.07 -65.23 -16.58
CA LEU A 67 7.52 -66.12 -17.65
C LEU A 67 6.42 -67.11 -17.15
N LEU A 68 5.18 -67.18 -17.67
CA LEU A 68 4.70 -67.51 -19.03
C LEU A 68 3.17 -67.36 -19.20
N SER A 69 2.70 -67.23 -20.47
CA SER A 69 1.47 -67.82 -21.08
C SER A 69 0.75 -66.81 -22.01
N SER A 70 1.12 -66.67 -23.30
CA SER A 70 0.58 -67.37 -24.50
C SER A 70 -0.92 -67.10 -24.78
N SER A 71 -1.44 -66.71 -25.96
CA SER A 71 -0.96 -66.32 -27.31
C SER A 71 -2.15 -65.63 -28.05
N PRO A 72 -2.28 -65.55 -29.40
CA PRO A 72 -2.35 -64.30 -30.17
C PRO A 72 -3.69 -64.09 -30.92
N VAL A 73 -3.93 -62.94 -31.57
CA VAL A 73 -4.58 -62.84 -32.92
C VAL A 73 -4.46 -61.39 -33.47
N ARG A 74 -3.81 -61.32 -34.64
CA ARG A 74 -3.94 -60.43 -35.81
C ARG A 74 -4.23 -58.93 -35.67
N GLN A 75 -3.29 -58.17 -36.23
CA GLN A 75 -3.43 -56.86 -36.82
C GLN A 75 -4.54 -56.79 -37.89
N CYS A 76 -5.26 -55.67 -37.94
CA CYS A 76 -5.78 -55.05 -39.16
C CYS A 76 -5.65 -53.53 -39.00
N HIS A 77 -5.18 -52.88 -40.05
CA HIS A 77 -4.87 -51.47 -40.14
C HIS A 77 -6.10 -50.56 -39.98
N ASN A 78 -5.89 -49.37 -39.39
CA ASN A 78 -6.31 -48.14 -40.06
C ASN A 78 -5.42 -46.97 -39.61
N PRO A 79 -4.86 -46.20 -40.56
CA PRO A 79 -4.12 -44.98 -40.24
C PRO A 79 -5.13 -43.88 -39.90
N PHE A 80 -4.69 -42.86 -39.15
CA PHE A 80 -5.45 -41.63 -38.95
C PHE A 80 -6.62 -41.72 -37.95
N SER A 81 -6.31 -41.74 -36.65
CA SER A 81 -7.15 -41.03 -35.69
C SER A 81 -6.28 -40.07 -34.91
N LEU A 82 -6.43 -38.80 -35.29
CA LEU A 82 -5.84 -37.61 -34.70
C LEU A 82 -5.58 -37.76 -33.20
N ALA A 83 -4.31 -37.57 -32.84
CA ALA A 83 -3.93 -37.17 -31.52
C ALA A 83 -4.90 -36.06 -31.07
N SER A 84 -5.66 -36.32 -30.00
CA SER A 84 -6.18 -35.26 -29.16
C SER A 84 -4.98 -34.61 -28.48
N SER A 85 -4.17 -33.91 -29.27
CA SER A 85 -3.29 -32.87 -28.77
C SER A 85 -4.23 -31.74 -28.35
N SER A 86 -4.82 -31.88 -27.16
CA SER A 86 -5.23 -30.71 -26.40
C SER A 86 -3.95 -29.99 -26.01
N ASN A 87 -3.30 -29.38 -26.99
CA ASN A 87 -2.25 -28.42 -26.77
C ASN A 87 -2.91 -27.33 -25.93
N PRO A 88 -2.53 -27.14 -24.65
CA PRO A 88 -3.09 -26.06 -23.85
C PRO A 88 -2.65 -24.68 -24.38
N TRP A 89 -1.87 -24.65 -25.47
CA TRP A 89 -1.38 -23.47 -26.18
C TRP A 89 -2.47 -22.62 -26.85
N LEU A 90 -3.74 -23.01 -26.82
CA LEU A 90 -4.85 -22.17 -27.29
C LEU A 90 -5.72 -21.60 -26.16
N ALA A 91 -5.52 -21.98 -24.89
CA ALA A 91 -6.22 -21.38 -23.76
C ALA A 91 -5.48 -20.18 -23.16
N ALA A 92 -4.20 -20.02 -23.48
CA ALA A 92 -3.38 -18.87 -23.10
C ALA A 92 -3.27 -17.87 -24.28
N ILE A 93 -4.40 -17.47 -24.85
CA ILE A 93 -4.46 -16.15 -25.49
C ILE A 93 -4.42 -15.18 -24.33
N GLN A 94 -3.20 -14.94 -23.86
CA GLN A 94 -2.90 -13.89 -22.93
C GLN A 94 -3.54 -12.63 -23.50
N LEU A 95 -4.38 -11.98 -22.71
CA LEU A 95 -4.65 -10.56 -22.86
C LEU A 95 -3.35 -9.80 -22.54
N ARG A 96 -2.26 -10.11 -23.25
CA ARG A 96 -1.03 -9.34 -23.26
C ARG A 96 -1.46 -7.95 -23.66
N GLY A 97 -1.07 -6.99 -22.83
CA GLY A 97 -1.56 -5.62 -22.89
C GLY A 97 -1.65 -5.02 -24.28
N LEU A 98 -2.55 -4.06 -24.44
CA LEU A 98 -2.64 -3.27 -25.67
C LEU A 98 -1.34 -2.50 -25.88
N LYS A 99 -0.78 -2.59 -27.09
CA LYS A 99 0.39 -1.80 -27.46
C LYS A 99 -0.05 -0.37 -27.73
N VAL A 100 0.35 0.54 -26.84
CA VAL A 100 -0.05 1.94 -26.85
C VAL A 100 1.19 2.83 -26.92
N ASN A 101 1.09 4.00 -27.56
CA ASN A 101 2.20 4.95 -27.57
C ASN A 101 2.44 5.52 -26.16
N ALA A 102 3.70 5.79 -25.83
CA ALA A 102 4.07 6.34 -24.53
C ALA A 102 3.38 7.69 -24.22
N SER A 103 2.96 8.45 -25.25
CA SER A 103 2.22 9.72 -25.12
C SER A 103 0.84 9.58 -24.45
N GLU A 104 0.23 8.41 -24.55
CA GLU A 104 -1.10 8.14 -24.01
C GLU A 104 -1.05 7.64 -22.56
N LEU A 105 0.15 7.44 -21.99
CA LEU A 105 0.30 7.05 -20.61
C LEU A 105 -0.19 8.17 -19.68
N ARG A 106 -0.94 7.76 -18.65
CA ARG A 106 -1.52 8.59 -17.60
C ARG A 106 -1.26 7.93 -16.26
N GLU A 107 -1.33 8.72 -15.21
CA GLU A 107 -1.24 8.24 -13.82
C GLU A 107 -2.35 7.22 -13.54
N GLY A 108 -2.00 6.13 -12.87
CA GLY A 108 -2.89 5.00 -12.59
C GLY A 108 -3.01 3.96 -13.70
N ASN A 109 -2.38 4.15 -14.86
CA ASN A 109 -2.27 3.07 -15.85
C ASN A 109 -1.27 2.01 -15.37
N PHE A 110 -1.53 0.75 -15.72
CA PHE A 110 -0.59 -0.35 -15.54
C PHE A 110 0.09 -0.67 -16.87
N ILE A 111 1.41 -0.89 -16.83
CA ILE A 111 2.20 -1.26 -17.99
C ILE A 111 3.04 -2.50 -17.71
N GLU A 112 3.25 -3.31 -18.73
CA GLU A 112 4.15 -4.45 -18.67
C GLU A 112 5.49 -4.06 -19.30
N LYS A 113 6.59 -4.32 -18.59
CA LYS A 113 7.94 -4.11 -19.11
C LYS A 113 8.88 -5.15 -18.51
N SER A 114 9.66 -5.81 -19.36
CA SER A 114 10.62 -6.85 -18.94
C SER A 114 9.96 -7.98 -18.12
N GLY A 115 8.72 -8.34 -18.46
CA GLY A 115 7.94 -9.39 -17.78
C GLY A 115 7.46 -9.01 -16.38
N LYS A 116 7.50 -7.73 -16.01
CA LYS A 116 7.00 -7.19 -14.75
C LYS A 116 5.91 -6.16 -14.98
N THR A 117 4.97 -6.10 -14.05
CA THR A 117 3.85 -5.14 -14.07
C THR A 117 4.19 -3.92 -13.22
N PHE A 118 4.06 -2.74 -13.82
CA PHE A 118 4.33 -1.47 -13.18
C PHE A 118 3.09 -0.57 -13.19
N GLU A 119 2.84 0.09 -12.07
CA GLU A 119 1.87 1.18 -11.95
C GLU A 119 2.54 2.52 -12.33
N VAL A 120 1.89 3.32 -13.17
CA VAL A 120 2.34 4.67 -13.50
C VAL A 120 1.94 5.62 -12.37
N VAL A 121 2.92 6.07 -11.60
CA VAL A 121 2.71 7.02 -10.50
C VAL A 121 2.64 8.45 -11.02
N LYS A 122 3.54 8.81 -11.94
CA LYS A 122 3.64 10.15 -12.51
C LYS A 122 4.10 10.09 -13.95
N ALA A 123 3.50 10.89 -14.82
CA ALA A 123 3.91 11.02 -16.22
C ALA A 123 4.13 12.50 -16.58
N GLU A 124 5.37 12.88 -16.87
CA GLU A 124 5.76 14.24 -17.25
C GLU A 124 6.16 14.30 -18.72
N HIS A 125 5.36 14.99 -19.53
CA HIS A 125 5.72 15.29 -20.91
C HIS A 125 6.61 16.54 -20.97
N LYS A 126 7.87 16.37 -21.40
CA LYS A 126 8.84 17.45 -21.55
C LYS A 126 9.16 17.69 -23.02
N GLN A 127 8.88 18.91 -23.47
CA GLN A 127 9.32 19.41 -24.76
C GLN A 127 10.66 20.12 -24.59
N LYS A 128 11.68 19.69 -25.32
CA LYS A 128 12.96 20.40 -25.39
C LYS A 128 12.87 21.40 -26.54
N GLY A 129 13.29 22.65 -26.33
CA GLY A 129 13.15 23.71 -27.35
C GLY A 129 13.71 23.32 -28.73
N ARG A 130 14.85 22.62 -28.76
CA ARG A 130 15.41 21.99 -29.96
C ARG A 130 15.64 20.50 -29.69
N GLY A 131 14.66 19.67 -30.00
CA GLY A 131 14.70 18.21 -29.86
C GLY A 131 13.30 17.58 -29.90
N GLY A 132 13.24 16.26 -30.04
CA GLY A 132 11.99 15.50 -29.93
C GLY A 132 11.40 15.60 -28.51
N ALA A 133 10.08 15.46 -28.41
CA ALA A 133 9.42 15.43 -27.11
C ALA A 133 9.65 14.09 -26.40
N MET A 134 9.95 14.16 -25.11
CA MET A 134 10.26 13.01 -24.26
C MET A 134 9.29 12.97 -23.08
N ILE A 135 9.00 11.77 -22.61
CA ILE A 135 8.10 11.56 -21.49
C ILE A 135 8.90 10.88 -20.39
N ASN A 136 9.01 11.55 -19.24
CA ASN A 136 9.57 10.93 -18.05
C ASN A 136 8.42 10.30 -17.28
N VAL A 137 8.51 9.00 -17.03
CA VAL A 137 7.49 8.24 -16.34
C VAL A 137 8.10 7.65 -15.08
N GLU A 138 7.53 8.00 -13.94
CA GLU A 138 7.82 7.35 -12.66
C GLU A 138 6.89 6.15 -12.52
N LEU A 139 7.49 4.97 -12.51
CA LEU A 139 6.83 3.68 -12.37
C LEU A 139 7.03 3.13 -10.97
N ARG A 140 6.05 2.40 -10.47
CA ARG A 140 6.14 1.60 -9.24
C ARG A 140 5.92 0.14 -9.59
N ASP A 141 6.86 -0.72 -9.21
CA ASP A 141 6.71 -2.18 -9.33
C ASP A 141 5.57 -2.62 -8.41
N VAL A 142 4.59 -3.37 -8.93
CA VAL A 142 3.44 -3.83 -8.14
C VAL A 142 3.85 -4.90 -7.13
N ASP A 143 4.82 -5.76 -7.48
CA ASP A 143 5.28 -6.84 -6.61
C ASP A 143 6.24 -6.34 -5.55
N SER A 144 7.22 -5.53 -5.96
CA SER A 144 8.30 -5.08 -5.08
C SER A 144 8.01 -3.73 -4.42
N GLY A 145 7.03 -2.96 -4.89
CA GLY A 145 6.75 -1.59 -4.44
C GLY A 145 7.83 -0.55 -4.81
N ASN A 146 8.91 -0.97 -5.48
CA ASN A 146 10.06 -0.13 -5.82
C ASN A 146 9.72 0.88 -6.91
N LYS A 147 10.16 2.13 -6.73
CA LYS A 147 9.98 3.20 -7.72
C LYS A 147 11.16 3.26 -8.68
N GLN A 148 10.86 3.34 -9.97
CA GLN A 148 11.85 3.44 -11.06
C GLN A 148 11.45 4.56 -12.01
N ASN A 149 12.42 5.29 -12.54
CA ASN A 149 12.17 6.37 -13.50
C ASN A 149 12.63 5.95 -14.89
N PHE A 150 11.71 5.96 -15.85
CA PHE A 150 11.98 5.65 -17.25
C PHE A 150 11.72 6.86 -18.12
N ARG A 151 12.49 6.96 -19.21
CA ARG A 151 12.32 7.98 -20.22
C ARG A 151 11.91 7.31 -21.51
N PHE A 152 10.77 7.71 -22.05
CA PHE A 152 10.23 7.18 -23.29
C PHE A 152 10.22 8.26 -24.36
N GLY A 153 10.47 7.85 -25.61
CA GLY A 153 10.18 8.68 -26.78
C GLY A 153 8.67 8.78 -27.01
N THR A 154 8.18 9.87 -27.62
CA THR A 154 6.74 10.06 -27.88
C THR A 154 6.14 8.94 -28.76
N GLN A 155 6.91 8.42 -29.71
CA GLN A 155 6.52 7.33 -30.62
C GLN A 155 6.94 5.95 -30.11
N GLU A 156 7.56 5.88 -28.94
CA GLU A 156 7.90 4.59 -28.35
C GLU A 156 6.62 3.89 -27.91
N SER A 157 6.54 2.60 -28.19
CA SER A 157 5.35 1.81 -27.90
C SER A 157 5.56 1.01 -26.62
N VAL A 158 4.55 1.02 -25.76
CA VAL A 158 4.54 0.41 -24.44
C VAL A 158 3.35 -0.53 -24.34
N GLU A 159 3.53 -1.66 -23.66
CA GLU A 159 2.46 -2.64 -23.44
C GLU A 159 1.63 -2.19 -22.23
N LYS A 160 0.39 -1.76 -22.47
CA LYS A 160 -0.55 -1.33 -21.44
C LYS A 160 -1.40 -2.51 -20.99
N VAL A 161 -1.31 -2.85 -19.71
CA VAL A 161 -2.13 -3.91 -19.11
C VAL A 161 -3.55 -3.39 -18.88
N PHE A 162 -4.55 -4.18 -19.27
CA PHE A 162 -5.95 -3.88 -18.93
C PHE A 162 -6.26 -4.46 -17.56
N VAL A 163 -6.66 -3.59 -16.64
CA VAL A 163 -7.02 -3.96 -15.26
C VAL A 163 -8.51 -3.74 -15.09
N GLU A 164 -9.18 -4.69 -14.45
CA GLU A 164 -10.62 -4.62 -14.19
C GLU A 164 -10.86 -3.86 -12.89
N ASP A 165 -11.57 -2.74 -12.98
CA ASP A 165 -12.04 -2.00 -11.81
C ASP A 165 -13.38 -2.59 -11.34
N LYS A 166 -13.36 -3.28 -10.19
CA LYS A 166 -14.56 -3.87 -9.58
C LYS A 166 -14.89 -3.21 -8.26
N THR A 167 -16.17 -3.17 -7.92
CA THR A 167 -16.64 -2.61 -6.65
C THR A 167 -16.92 -3.74 -5.67
N TYR A 168 -16.35 -3.66 -4.48
CA TYR A 168 -16.51 -4.63 -3.41
C TYR A 168 -17.11 -3.97 -2.17
N THR A 169 -17.69 -4.78 -1.28
CA THR A 169 -18.05 -4.34 0.07
C THR A 169 -16.97 -4.77 1.05
N CYS A 170 -16.50 -3.85 1.88
CA CYS A 170 -15.67 -4.17 3.03
C CYS A 170 -16.52 -4.89 4.09
N LEU A 171 -16.16 -6.11 4.46
CA LEU A 171 -16.84 -6.84 5.53
C LEU A 171 -16.24 -6.43 6.88
N TYR A 172 -15.00 -6.82 7.11
CA TYR A 172 -14.23 -6.53 8.30
C TYR A 172 -12.73 -6.55 7.97
N THR A 173 -11.92 -6.06 8.91
CA THR A 173 -10.46 -6.11 8.82
C THR A 173 -9.92 -6.92 9.98
N GLU A 174 -9.07 -7.92 9.71
CA GLU A 174 -8.43 -8.74 10.73
C GLU A 174 -6.92 -8.79 10.49
N ARG A 175 -6.11 -8.51 11.53
CA ARG A 175 -4.65 -8.68 11.53
C ARG A 175 -3.92 -8.03 10.33
N GLY A 176 -4.46 -6.95 9.77
CA GLY A 176 -3.89 -6.26 8.60
C GLY A 176 -4.32 -6.82 7.24
N THR A 177 -5.29 -7.73 7.22
CA THR A 177 -5.99 -8.20 6.01
C THR A 177 -7.41 -7.65 6.01
N VAL A 178 -7.84 -7.15 4.87
CA VAL A 178 -9.19 -6.64 4.62
C VAL A 178 -9.97 -7.71 3.87
N TYR A 179 -11.11 -8.13 4.42
CA TYR A 179 -12.00 -9.07 3.77
C TYR A 179 -13.05 -8.30 2.97
N LEU A 180 -13.07 -8.55 1.67
CA LEU A 180 -13.95 -7.88 0.72
C LEU A 180 -14.93 -8.88 0.11
N MET A 181 -16.16 -8.46 -0.16
CA MET A 181 -17.16 -9.27 -0.82
C MET A 181 -17.57 -8.66 -2.16
N ASP A 182 -17.55 -9.45 -3.22
CA ASP A 182 -18.06 -9.06 -4.54
C ASP A 182 -19.60 -9.02 -4.50
N PHE A 183 -20.20 -7.96 -5.06
CA PHE A 183 -21.66 -7.82 -5.15
C PHE A 183 -22.29 -8.75 -6.20
N GLU A 184 -21.56 -9.09 -7.26
CA GLU A 184 -22.12 -9.86 -8.38
C GLU A 184 -22.01 -11.36 -8.14
N LYS A 185 -20.85 -11.79 -7.63
CA LYS A 185 -20.53 -13.21 -7.45
C LYS A 185 -20.71 -13.72 -6.02
N PHE A 186 -20.82 -12.81 -5.05
CA PHE A 186 -20.79 -13.15 -3.62
C PHE A 186 -19.53 -13.95 -3.24
N GLU A 187 -18.42 -13.71 -3.96
CA GLU A 187 -17.11 -14.27 -3.66
C GLU A 187 -16.40 -13.36 -2.67
N GLU A 188 -15.80 -13.95 -1.64
CA GLU A 188 -14.94 -13.26 -0.69
C GLU A 188 -13.50 -13.19 -1.22
N LEU A 189 -12.87 -12.05 -1.04
CA LEU A 189 -11.49 -11.80 -1.45
C LEU A 189 -10.71 -11.23 -0.27
N GLU A 190 -9.59 -11.90 0.04
CA GLU A 190 -8.64 -11.46 1.03
C GLU A 190 -7.66 -10.48 0.39
N VAL A 191 -7.59 -9.25 0.93
CA VAL A 191 -6.74 -8.19 0.38
C VAL A 191 -5.86 -7.63 1.50
N PRO A 192 -4.52 -7.61 1.34
CA PRO A 192 -3.65 -7.01 2.33
C PRO A 192 -3.91 -5.49 2.44
N GLN A 193 -3.98 -4.98 3.67
CA GLN A 193 -4.29 -3.58 3.95
C GLN A 193 -3.28 -2.61 3.32
N GLU A 194 -2.04 -3.06 3.10
CA GLU A 194 -0.97 -2.29 2.44
C GLU A 194 -1.34 -1.81 1.03
N LEU A 195 -2.22 -2.52 0.31
CA LEU A 195 -2.66 -2.14 -1.03
C LEU A 195 -3.54 -0.89 -1.04
N PHE A 196 -4.21 -0.58 0.07
CA PHE A 196 -4.95 0.68 0.25
C PHE A 196 -4.05 1.83 0.70
N GLY A 197 -2.81 1.54 1.11
CA GLY A 197 -1.83 2.55 1.50
C GLY A 197 -2.30 3.45 2.64
N LYS A 198 -2.30 4.77 2.40
CA LYS A 198 -2.73 5.77 3.40
C LYS A 198 -4.24 5.77 3.62
N ASP A 199 -5.00 5.36 2.61
CA ASP A 199 -6.46 5.39 2.64
C ASP A 199 -7.03 4.25 3.50
N ALA A 200 -6.19 3.27 3.86
CA ALA A 200 -6.53 2.16 4.73
C ALA A 200 -7.13 2.58 6.08
N VAL A 201 -6.79 3.77 6.59
CA VAL A 201 -7.29 4.30 7.88
C VAL A 201 -8.76 4.72 7.77
N TYR A 202 -9.27 4.96 6.57
CA TYR A 202 -10.67 5.32 6.34
C TYR A 202 -11.57 4.10 6.11
N LEU A 203 -11.02 2.88 6.07
CA LEU A 203 -11.82 1.67 5.90
C LEU A 203 -12.75 1.46 7.09
N GLN A 204 -14.03 1.25 6.78
CA GLN A 204 -15.09 0.94 7.73
C GLN A 204 -15.84 -0.29 7.24
N GLU A 205 -16.53 -0.96 8.15
CA GLU A 205 -17.38 -2.09 7.80
C GLU A 205 -18.54 -1.62 6.90
N GLN A 206 -18.99 -2.51 6.02
CA GLN A 206 -20.10 -2.29 5.08
C GLN A 206 -19.89 -1.16 4.07
N MET A 207 -18.68 -0.60 3.95
CA MET A 207 -18.40 0.42 2.94
C MET A 207 -18.12 -0.19 1.56
N LYS A 208 -18.46 0.54 0.50
CA LYS A 208 -18.13 0.15 -0.87
C LYS A 208 -16.73 0.65 -1.23
N VAL A 209 -15.83 -0.23 -1.63
CA VAL A 209 -14.48 0.10 -2.10
C VAL A 209 -14.31 -0.30 -3.56
N LYS A 210 -13.40 0.37 -4.27
CA LYS A 210 -13.03 -0.01 -5.62
C LYS A 210 -11.69 -0.74 -5.58
N LEU A 211 -11.62 -1.87 -6.24
CA LEU A 211 -10.42 -2.69 -6.32
C LEU A 211 -10.07 -2.94 -7.78
N GLN A 212 -8.81 -2.74 -8.11
CA GLN A 212 -8.27 -3.00 -9.44
C GLN A 212 -7.68 -4.42 -9.44
N VAL A 213 -8.29 -5.31 -10.22
CA VAL A 213 -7.96 -6.73 -10.27
C VAL A 213 -7.41 -7.10 -11.63
N TYR A 214 -6.31 -7.85 -11.64
CA TYR A 214 -5.69 -8.38 -12.85
C TYR A 214 -5.43 -9.88 -12.70
N ASP A 215 -5.98 -10.70 -13.60
CA ASP A 215 -5.89 -12.17 -13.55
C ASP A 215 -6.27 -12.77 -12.18
N GLY A 216 -7.28 -12.19 -11.53
CA GLY A 216 -7.74 -12.60 -10.19
C GLY A 216 -6.87 -12.12 -9.03
N ARG A 217 -5.77 -11.40 -9.30
CA ARG A 217 -4.90 -10.81 -8.28
C ARG A 217 -5.25 -9.35 -8.03
N PRO A 218 -5.45 -8.93 -6.77
CA PRO A 218 -5.65 -7.51 -6.45
C PRO A 218 -4.34 -6.74 -6.61
N LEU A 219 -4.37 -5.63 -7.34
CA LEU A 219 -3.20 -4.76 -7.56
C LEU A 219 -3.24 -3.50 -6.71
N SER A 220 -4.39 -2.82 -6.67
CA SER A 220 -4.55 -1.55 -5.97
C SER A 220 -5.99 -1.38 -5.48
N GLY A 221 -6.15 -0.84 -4.28
CA GLY A 221 -7.44 -0.57 -3.65
C GLY A 221 -7.66 0.92 -3.43
N SER A 222 -8.86 1.41 -3.74
CA SER A 222 -9.25 2.80 -3.55
C SER A 222 -10.54 2.91 -2.74
N VAL A 223 -10.49 3.75 -1.71
CA VAL A 223 -11.63 4.11 -0.87
C VAL A 223 -12.43 5.24 -1.54
N PRO A 224 -13.75 5.35 -1.31
CA PRO A 224 -14.52 6.50 -1.78
C PRO A 224 -13.89 7.84 -1.38
N LYS A 225 -14.11 8.86 -2.22
CA LYS A 225 -13.55 10.22 -1.98
C LYS A 225 -14.05 10.85 -0.68
N HIS A 226 -15.27 10.49 -0.28
CA HIS A 226 -15.95 11.03 0.88
C HIS A 226 -16.31 9.86 1.80
N VAL A 227 -15.87 9.92 3.05
CA VAL A 227 -16.15 8.91 4.06
C VAL A 227 -16.81 9.58 5.26
N THR A 228 -17.81 8.92 5.83
CA THR A 228 -18.52 9.41 7.02
C THR A 228 -17.88 8.84 8.28
N CYS A 229 -17.26 9.70 9.09
CA CYS A 229 -16.63 9.34 10.36
C CYS A 229 -17.40 9.97 11.52
N CYS A 230 -17.39 9.31 12.67
CA CYS A 230 -17.95 9.85 13.90
C CYS A 230 -16.88 10.62 14.70
N ILE A 231 -17.24 11.76 15.27
CA ILE A 231 -16.35 12.50 16.18
C ILE A 231 -16.32 11.78 17.53
N LYS A 232 -15.14 11.29 17.93
CA LYS A 232 -14.95 10.63 19.23
C LYS A 232 -14.72 11.66 20.34
N GLU A 233 -13.75 12.55 20.14
CA GLU A 233 -13.34 13.54 21.14
C GLU A 233 -13.03 14.87 20.47
N MET A 234 -13.46 15.97 21.09
CA MET A 234 -13.19 17.32 20.62
C MET A 234 -12.93 18.27 21.79
N GLN A 235 -12.04 19.24 21.58
CA GLN A 235 -11.86 20.34 22.53
C GLN A 235 -13.13 21.21 22.57
N ILE A 236 -13.71 21.35 23.76
CA ILE A 236 -14.93 22.12 23.98
C ILE A 236 -14.68 23.60 23.68
N ASN A 237 -15.45 24.14 22.72
CA ASN A 237 -15.49 25.58 22.47
C ASN A 237 -16.47 26.25 23.43
N LEU A 238 -15.95 27.09 24.33
CA LEU A 238 -16.78 27.97 25.15
C LEU A 238 -17.54 28.91 24.22
N LYS A 239 -18.87 28.81 24.22
CA LYS A 239 -19.81 29.61 23.40
C LYS A 239 -19.71 31.09 23.78
N GLY A 240 -18.68 31.78 23.30
CA GLY A 240 -18.36 33.17 23.64
C GLY A 240 -18.09 34.04 22.42
N ALA A 241 -19.15 34.64 21.88
CA ALA A 241 -19.20 35.90 21.11
C ALA A 241 -18.13 36.21 20.04
N THR A 242 -17.53 35.21 19.36
CA THR A 242 -16.71 35.49 18.18
C THR A 242 -17.48 35.08 16.93
N VAL A 243 -17.84 36.07 16.10
CA VAL A 243 -18.59 35.88 14.84
C VAL A 243 -17.77 35.13 13.78
N THR A 244 -16.44 35.09 13.92
CA THR A 244 -15.56 34.35 13.01
C THR A 244 -15.61 32.85 13.27
N PRO A 245 -15.89 32.01 12.26
CA PRO A 245 -15.82 30.56 12.41
C PRO A 245 -14.39 30.15 12.77
N ARG A 246 -14.23 29.48 13.91
CA ARG A 246 -12.95 28.91 14.33
C ARG A 246 -12.97 27.41 14.11
N TYR A 247 -11.86 26.88 13.63
CA TYR A 247 -11.65 25.44 13.51
C TYR A 247 -10.99 24.92 14.78
N THR A 248 -11.47 23.78 15.25
CA THR A 248 -10.89 23.02 16.35
C THR A 248 -10.46 21.65 15.87
N LYS A 249 -9.41 21.11 16.49
CA LYS A 249 -8.95 19.74 16.21
C LYS A 249 -9.88 18.75 16.90
N ALA A 250 -10.34 17.76 16.15
CA ALA A 250 -11.19 16.68 16.63
C ALA A 250 -10.56 15.33 16.30
N LEU A 251 -10.65 14.39 17.25
CA LEU A 251 -10.30 12.99 17.05
C LEU A 251 -11.52 12.24 16.52
N LEU A 252 -11.35 11.56 15.40
CA LEU A 252 -12.35 10.69 14.80
C LEU A 252 -12.30 9.28 15.41
N ASP A 253 -13.36 8.52 15.19
CA ASP A 253 -13.47 7.07 15.45
C ASP A 253 -12.27 6.27 14.94
N ASN A 254 -11.79 6.60 13.74
CA ASN A 254 -10.65 5.93 13.10
C ASN A 254 -9.27 6.32 13.69
N GLY A 255 -9.24 7.21 14.69
CA GLY A 255 -8.01 7.70 15.32
C GLY A 255 -7.31 8.86 14.59
N LEU A 256 -7.87 9.31 13.46
CA LEU A 256 -7.38 10.48 12.73
C LEU A 256 -7.77 11.78 13.43
N THR A 257 -6.87 12.77 13.40
CA THR A 257 -7.15 14.12 13.89
C THR A 257 -7.46 15.03 12.71
N VAL A 258 -8.68 15.61 12.68
CA VAL A 258 -9.14 16.50 11.60
C VAL A 258 -9.55 17.85 12.18
N GLU A 259 -9.32 18.93 11.43
CA GLU A 259 -9.80 20.26 11.77
C GLU A 259 -11.27 20.40 11.37
N VAL A 260 -12.14 20.58 12.35
CA VAL A 260 -13.58 20.67 12.16
C VAL A 260 -14.11 22.01 12.71
N PRO A 261 -15.22 22.54 12.17
CA PRO A 261 -15.83 23.76 12.70
C PRO A 261 -16.23 23.62 14.17
N GLY A 262 -15.95 24.64 14.98
CA GLY A 262 -16.12 24.58 16.43
C GLY A 262 -17.56 24.54 16.97
N TYR A 263 -18.57 24.57 16.10
CA TYR A 263 -19.98 24.41 16.48
C TYR A 263 -20.43 22.95 16.58
N LEU A 264 -19.60 22.01 16.12
CA LEU A 264 -19.89 20.58 16.16
C LEU A 264 -19.65 20.02 17.57
N GLU A 265 -20.38 18.98 17.93
CA GLU A 265 -20.31 18.32 19.24
C GLU A 265 -19.78 16.87 19.10
N PRO A 266 -19.15 16.28 20.15
CA PRO A 266 -18.74 14.88 20.11
C PRO A 266 -19.95 13.96 19.91
N GLY A 267 -19.79 12.92 19.10
CA GLY A 267 -20.87 12.01 18.68
C GLY A 267 -21.54 12.41 17.36
N GLU A 268 -21.30 13.62 16.83
CA GLU A 268 -21.79 14.00 15.51
C GLU A 268 -21.01 13.30 14.39
N ARG A 269 -21.70 13.04 13.27
CA ARG A 269 -21.12 12.43 12.08
C ARG A 269 -20.66 13.51 11.11
N VAL A 270 -19.45 13.35 10.58
CA VAL A 270 -18.84 14.27 9.63
C VAL A 270 -18.38 13.54 8.38
N VAL A 271 -18.44 14.22 7.26
CA VAL A 271 -17.91 13.73 5.98
C VAL A 271 -16.50 14.29 5.80
N VAL A 272 -15.54 13.41 5.60
CA VAL A 272 -14.12 13.73 5.40
C VAL A 272 -13.71 13.39 3.98
N ASP A 273 -12.92 14.28 3.38
CA ASP A 273 -12.28 14.06 2.08
C ASP A 273 -11.03 13.20 2.26
N THR A 274 -11.00 12.01 1.69
CA THR A 274 -9.92 11.03 1.88
C THR A 274 -8.58 11.47 1.30
N LYS A 275 -8.61 12.26 0.20
CA LYS A 275 -7.40 12.76 -0.47
C LYS A 275 -6.61 13.75 0.37
N ASP A 276 -7.30 14.70 0.98
CA ASP A 276 -6.68 15.79 1.76
C ASP A 276 -6.73 15.54 3.27
N GLY A 277 -7.57 14.59 3.71
CA GLY A 277 -7.88 14.35 5.13
C GLY A 277 -8.60 15.51 5.80
N LYS A 278 -9.35 16.30 5.03
CA LYS A 278 -10.01 17.52 5.51
C LYS A 278 -11.50 17.33 5.70
N TYR A 279 -12.07 18.08 6.64
CA TYR A 279 -13.51 18.19 6.81
C TYR A 279 -14.15 18.73 5.53
N HIS A 280 -15.18 18.03 5.04
CA HIS A 280 -15.94 18.43 3.87
C HIS A 280 -17.28 19.07 4.28
N ARG A 281 -18.10 18.33 5.03
CA ARG A 281 -19.42 18.77 5.52
C ARG A 281 -19.85 17.96 6.73
N ARG A 282 -20.87 18.44 7.44
CA ARG A 282 -21.60 17.67 8.44
C ARG A 282 -22.43 16.60 7.72
N ALA A 283 -22.47 15.39 8.26
CA ALA A 283 -23.37 14.36 7.73
C ALA A 283 -24.78 14.58 8.29
N ASP A 284 -25.78 14.35 7.45
CA ASP A 284 -27.20 14.49 7.78
C ASP A 284 -27.69 13.33 8.68
#